data_AF-A0A3B0VGC5-F1
#
_entry.id   AF-A0A3B0VGC5-F1
#
_cell.length_a   1.000
_cell.length_b   1.000
_cell.length_c   1.000
_cell.angle_alpha   90.00
_cell.angle_beta   90.00
_cell.angle_gamma   90.00
#
_symmetry.space_group_name_H-M   'P 1'
#
loop_
_entity.id
_entity.type
_entity.pdbx_description
1 polymer ?
#
loop_
_entity_poly.entity_id
_entity_poly.type
_entity_poly.pdbx_seq_one_letter_code
_entity_poly.pdbx_strand_id
1 'polypeptide(L)'
;MMQSVLNNAPADDEVVLVNLPQWLEKPPATYAVGVEFVSMLGGYLFAEELIDANVAGKHPVWAVGLPELQSSPAYTFGIHNQHSWPPLTANKVRHIFITQFAPTQPETNYMGRLLPLTAVSQPTPIAQFDPYTLTSAAAAACNGVVTVQTEWLPRSADIPDTTSLFVQVLGADGRLLAQADGPPLGIRPSLLAATPEWLLLDRRTVMVDEETAVPTTLLLGVYDFATGERTLATDGNGQPLPDNAWRVPISACY
;
A
#
# COMPACT_ATOMS: atom_id res chain seq x y z
N MET A 1 12.86 3.09 6.72
CA MET A 1 12.03 3.42 5.54
C MET A 1 11.21 4.70 5.76
N MET A 2 10.36 4.77 6.79
CA MET A 2 9.51 5.95 7.07
C MET A 2 10.27 7.27 7.14
N GLN A 3 11.35 7.33 7.93
CA GLN A 3 12.20 8.53 8.03
C GLN A 3 12.74 8.98 6.65
N SER A 4 13.14 8.05 5.79
CA SER A 4 13.62 8.37 4.45
C SER A 4 12.53 8.92 3.53
N VAL A 5 11.27 8.48 3.70
CA VAL A 5 10.13 9.01 2.94
C VAL A 5 9.81 10.42 3.43
N LEU A 6 9.65 10.58 4.75
CA LEU A 6 9.16 11.83 5.33
C LEU A 6 10.21 12.94 5.38
N ASN A 7 11.50 12.63 5.49
CA ASN A 7 12.55 13.65 5.38
C ASN A 7 12.61 14.32 3.99
N ASN A 8 11.99 13.71 2.99
CA ASN A 8 11.85 14.26 1.64
C ASN A 8 10.42 14.78 1.36
N ALA A 9 9.52 14.71 2.34
CA ALA A 9 8.15 15.20 2.23
C ALA A 9 8.04 16.62 2.80
N PRO A 10 7.18 17.49 2.22
CA PRO A 10 6.78 18.74 2.86
C PRO A 10 6.29 18.51 4.30
N ALA A 11 6.68 19.41 5.20
CA ALA A 11 6.34 19.29 6.61
C ALA A 11 4.83 19.27 6.89
N ASP A 12 4.01 19.78 5.96
CA ASP A 12 2.57 19.88 6.11
C ASP A 12 1.80 18.73 5.46
N ASP A 13 2.52 17.72 4.94
CA ASP A 13 1.98 16.46 4.44
C ASP A 13 1.48 15.58 5.59
N GLU A 14 0.36 14.93 5.34
CA GLU A 14 -0.35 14.06 6.26
C GLU A 14 0.28 12.66 6.34
N VAL A 15 0.34 12.08 7.54
CA VAL A 15 0.88 10.73 7.77
C VAL A 15 -0.14 9.84 8.44
N VAL A 16 -0.63 8.82 7.74
CA VAL A 16 -1.51 7.79 8.33
C VAL A 16 -0.68 6.55 8.65
N LEU A 17 -0.65 6.20 9.94
CA LEU A 17 0.00 5.02 10.50
C LEU A 17 -1.08 3.99 10.81
N VAL A 18 -1.16 2.96 9.98
CA VAL A 18 -2.13 1.86 10.14
C VAL A 18 -1.48 0.75 10.94
N ASN A 19 -2.18 0.30 11.98
CA ASN A 19 -1.77 -0.81 12.84
C ASN A 19 -0.42 -0.59 13.56
N LEU A 20 -0.11 0.66 13.92
CA LEU A 20 1.11 0.99 14.67
C LEU A 20 1.20 0.12 15.94
N PRO A 21 2.32 -0.56 16.22
CA PRO A 21 2.39 -1.50 17.33
C PRO A 21 2.47 -0.76 18.67
N GLN A 22 1.59 -1.12 19.60
CA GLN A 22 1.62 -0.63 20.98
C GLN A 22 2.38 -1.58 21.90
N TRP A 23 2.12 -2.88 21.78
CA TRP A 23 2.78 -3.93 22.55
C TRP A 23 2.74 -5.27 21.79
N LEU A 24 3.63 -6.19 22.16
CA LEU A 24 3.73 -7.55 21.61
C LEU A 24 3.96 -8.57 22.72
N GLU A 25 3.36 -9.74 22.60
CA GLU A 25 3.59 -10.91 23.47
C GLU A 25 3.83 -12.14 22.60
N LYS A 26 4.96 -12.83 22.79
CA LYS A 26 5.32 -14.04 22.03
C LYS A 26 5.10 -15.29 22.88
N PRO A 27 4.17 -16.18 22.52
CA PRO A 27 3.98 -17.46 23.17
C PRO A 27 5.19 -18.43 23.00
N PRO A 28 5.32 -19.43 23.87
CA PRO A 28 4.57 -19.59 25.13
C PRO A 28 5.05 -18.58 26.19
N ALA A 29 4.14 -18.16 27.07
CA ALA A 29 4.53 -17.37 28.24
C ALA A 29 5.45 -18.20 29.16
N THR A 30 6.49 -17.56 29.68
CA THR A 30 7.44 -18.16 30.63
C THR A 30 6.78 -18.44 31.98
N TYR A 31 5.85 -17.58 32.40
CA TYR A 31 5.13 -17.64 33.66
C TYR A 31 3.64 -17.93 33.43
N ALA A 32 3.09 -18.87 34.21
CA ALA A 32 1.67 -19.24 34.15
C ALA A 32 0.71 -18.15 34.68
N VAL A 33 1.23 -17.16 35.41
CA VAL A 33 0.49 -16.02 35.96
C VAL A 33 1.31 -14.76 35.74
N GLY A 34 0.79 -13.82 34.96
CA GLY A 34 1.46 -12.57 34.59
C GLY A 34 1.17 -12.20 33.14
N VAL A 35 1.64 -11.02 32.72
CA VAL A 35 1.64 -10.59 31.33
C VAL A 35 3.08 -10.41 30.88
N GLU A 36 3.49 -11.12 29.83
CA GLU A 36 4.83 -11.05 29.24
C GLU A 36 4.74 -10.31 27.90
N PHE A 37 4.57 -9.00 27.96
CA PHE A 37 4.61 -8.17 26.76
C PHE A 37 5.79 -7.22 26.75
N VAL A 38 6.24 -6.91 25.55
CA VAL A 38 7.15 -5.80 25.26
C VAL A 38 6.29 -4.62 24.82
N SER A 39 6.33 -3.51 25.55
CA SER A 39 5.72 -2.26 25.11
C SER A 39 6.61 -1.64 24.03
N MET A 40 6.02 -1.38 22.86
CA MET A 40 6.67 -0.71 21.74
C MET A 40 6.45 0.79 21.81
N LEU A 41 5.22 1.19 22.14
CA LEU A 41 4.84 2.57 22.39
C LEU A 41 4.06 2.62 23.70
N GLY A 42 4.55 3.41 24.66
CA GLY A 42 3.88 3.60 25.93
C GLY A 42 2.48 4.18 25.72
N GLY A 43 1.49 3.77 26.51
CA GLY A 43 0.09 4.20 26.32
C GLY A 43 -0.17 5.71 26.50
N TYR A 44 0.83 6.45 27.00
CA TYR A 44 0.81 7.92 27.13
C TYR A 44 1.56 8.65 26.02
N LEU A 45 2.27 7.93 25.14
CA LEU A 45 3.01 8.51 24.03
C LEU A 45 2.10 8.67 22.82
N PHE A 46 2.21 9.83 22.17
CA PHE A 46 1.44 10.13 20.97
C PHE A 46 2.23 9.78 19.70
N ALA A 47 1.54 9.31 18.66
CA ALA A 47 2.20 8.97 17.40
C ALA A 47 2.87 10.21 16.76
N GLU A 48 2.29 11.37 16.99
CA GLU A 48 2.80 12.70 16.68
C GLU A 48 4.18 12.92 17.31
N GLU A 49 4.35 12.62 18.60
CA GLU A 49 5.63 12.79 19.31
C GLU A 49 6.70 11.85 18.74
N LEU A 50 6.31 10.64 18.35
CA LEU A 50 7.21 9.70 17.69
C LEU A 50 7.68 10.25 16.33
N ILE A 51 6.79 10.84 15.53
CA ILE A 51 7.16 11.42 14.24
C ILE A 51 8.01 12.68 14.43
N ASP A 52 7.58 13.61 15.27
CA ASP A 52 8.29 14.87 15.54
C ASP A 52 9.72 14.64 16.08
N ALA A 53 9.93 13.56 16.85
CA ALA A 53 11.25 13.22 17.37
C ALA A 53 12.20 12.60 16.32
N ASN A 54 11.68 12.04 15.23
CA ASN A 54 12.45 11.22 14.29
C ASN A 54 12.52 11.81 12.87
N VAL A 55 11.71 12.81 12.55
CA VAL A 55 11.57 13.38 11.20
C VAL A 55 11.65 14.90 11.28
N ALA A 56 12.22 15.54 10.25
CA ALA A 56 12.26 16.99 10.17
C ALA A 56 10.89 17.56 9.77
N GLY A 57 10.41 18.57 10.50
CA GLY A 57 9.12 19.22 10.23
C GLY A 57 8.03 18.76 11.20
N LYS A 58 6.83 19.33 11.06
CA LYS A 58 5.65 19.02 11.89
C LYS A 58 4.54 18.46 11.03
N HIS A 59 4.51 17.14 10.91
CA HIS A 59 3.51 16.44 10.11
C HIS A 59 2.23 16.22 10.94
N PRO A 60 1.04 16.45 10.37
CA PRO A 60 -0.19 15.89 10.92
C PRO A 60 -0.13 14.36 10.88
N VAL A 61 -0.38 13.68 12.01
CA VAL A 61 -0.28 12.22 12.15
C VAL A 61 -1.60 11.62 12.59
N TRP A 62 -1.97 10.48 12.02
CA TRP A 62 -3.11 9.67 12.45
C TRP A 62 -2.68 8.23 12.66
N ALA A 63 -2.69 7.78 13.92
CA ALA A 63 -2.57 6.35 14.25
C ALA A 63 -3.96 5.69 14.31
N VAL A 64 -4.21 4.74 13.40
CA VAL A 64 -5.50 4.07 13.20
C VAL A 64 -5.34 2.55 13.22
N GLY A 65 -6.32 1.85 13.79
CA GLY A 65 -6.38 0.39 13.82
C GLY A 65 -7.30 -0.20 12.76
N LEU A 66 -6.74 -1.06 11.90
CA LEU A 66 -7.44 -1.91 10.93
C LEU A 66 -6.97 -3.36 11.10
N PRO A 67 -7.36 -4.04 12.20
CA PRO A 67 -6.89 -5.40 12.51
C PRO A 67 -7.27 -6.42 11.41
N GLU A 68 -8.27 -6.15 10.58
CA GLU A 68 -8.65 -6.99 9.44
C GLU A 68 -7.57 -7.10 8.36
N LEU A 69 -6.58 -6.19 8.35
CA LEU A 69 -5.44 -6.25 7.44
C LEU A 69 -4.34 -7.21 7.94
N GLN A 70 -4.51 -7.81 9.11
CA GLN A 70 -3.55 -8.74 9.69
C GLN A 70 -3.89 -10.18 9.30
N SER A 71 -2.87 -10.94 8.89
CA SER A 71 -2.92 -12.40 8.93
C SER A 71 -2.71 -12.87 10.37
N SER A 72 -3.42 -13.91 10.81
CA SER A 72 -3.27 -14.49 12.16
C SER A 72 -1.80 -14.77 12.50
N PRO A 73 -1.16 -13.98 13.39
CA PRO A 73 0.26 -14.12 13.67
C PRO A 73 0.52 -15.21 14.70
N ALA A 74 1.80 -15.62 14.79
CA ALA A 74 2.27 -16.57 15.80
C ALA A 74 2.33 -15.95 17.23
N TYR A 75 1.89 -14.70 17.40
CA TYR A 75 2.00 -13.93 18.63
C TYR A 75 0.79 -13.02 18.83
N THR A 76 0.60 -12.57 20.07
CA THR A 76 -0.46 -11.63 20.44
C THR A 76 0.08 -10.20 20.38
N PHE A 77 -0.74 -9.25 19.96
CA PHE A 77 -0.31 -7.87 19.75
C PHE A 77 -1.40 -6.87 20.14
N GLY A 78 -0.96 -5.67 20.48
CA GLY A 78 -1.79 -4.48 20.62
C GLY A 78 -1.50 -3.47 19.54
N ILE A 79 -2.55 -2.91 18.96
CA ILE A 79 -2.46 -1.79 18.02
C ILE A 79 -2.68 -0.48 18.77
N HIS A 80 -1.79 0.47 18.52
CA HIS A 80 -1.92 1.86 18.95
C HIS A 80 -2.97 2.56 18.10
N ASN A 81 -4.20 2.62 18.60
CA ASN A 81 -5.35 3.14 17.88
C ASN A 81 -5.86 4.44 18.54
N GLN A 82 -5.32 5.58 18.11
CA GLN A 82 -5.64 6.88 18.70
C GLN A 82 -6.79 7.58 18.01
N HIS A 83 -7.01 7.27 16.73
CA HIS A 83 -7.91 8.02 15.86
C HIS A 83 -8.87 7.07 15.13
N SER A 84 -10.05 7.59 14.79
CA SER A 84 -10.83 7.02 13.68
C SER A 84 -10.15 7.32 12.35
N TRP A 85 -10.53 6.61 11.30
CA TRP A 85 -10.00 6.89 9.97
C TRP A 85 -10.24 8.36 9.57
N PRO A 86 -9.19 9.12 9.18
CA PRO A 86 -9.32 10.55 8.94
C PRO A 86 -9.97 10.85 7.58
N PRO A 87 -10.90 11.83 7.49
CA PRO A 87 -11.38 12.31 6.21
C PRO A 87 -10.24 12.93 5.40
N LEU A 88 -10.31 12.89 4.06
CA LEU A 88 -9.30 13.55 3.23
C LEU A 88 -9.37 15.07 3.39
N THR A 89 -8.21 15.70 3.61
CA THR A 89 -8.09 17.16 3.69
C THR A 89 -7.75 17.71 2.31
N ALA A 90 -8.57 18.62 1.78
CA ALA A 90 -8.31 19.23 0.48
C ALA A 90 -6.90 19.86 0.40
N ASN A 91 -6.22 19.70 -0.75
CA ASN A 91 -4.88 20.22 -1.01
C ASN A 91 -3.76 19.67 -0.11
N LYS A 92 -3.99 18.58 0.62
CA LYS A 92 -2.96 17.91 1.41
C LYS A 92 -2.55 16.58 0.80
N VAL A 93 -1.25 16.34 0.72
CA VAL A 93 -0.73 15.01 0.39
C VAL A 93 -0.85 14.13 1.63
N ARG A 94 -1.22 12.86 1.43
CA ARG A 94 -1.32 11.88 2.50
C ARG A 94 -0.47 10.66 2.24
N HIS A 95 0.50 10.42 3.09
CA HIS A 95 1.33 9.22 3.10
C HIS A 95 0.68 8.11 3.93
N ILE A 96 0.70 6.88 3.41
CA ILE A 96 0.15 5.70 4.09
C ILE A 96 1.27 4.72 4.44
N PHE A 97 1.35 4.39 5.73
CA PHE A 97 2.20 3.34 6.25
C PHE A 97 1.34 2.26 6.89
N ILE A 98 1.56 1.00 6.52
CA ILE A 98 0.84 -0.13 7.11
C ILE A 98 1.84 -1.02 7.83
N THR A 99 1.56 -1.31 9.10
CA THR A 99 2.29 -2.31 9.86
C THR A 99 1.59 -3.66 9.77
N GLN A 100 2.32 -4.67 9.32
CA GLN A 100 1.89 -6.07 9.36
C GLN A 100 2.65 -6.78 10.47
N PHE A 101 1.95 -7.57 11.27
CA PHE A 101 2.55 -8.43 12.28
C PHE A 101 2.98 -9.75 11.62
N ALA A 102 4.08 -9.72 10.87
CA ALA A 102 4.58 -10.90 10.16
C ALA A 102 5.10 -11.98 11.14
N PRO A 103 5.22 -13.26 10.73
CA PRO A 103 5.54 -14.36 11.66
C PRO A 103 6.83 -14.20 12.47
N THR A 104 7.82 -13.48 11.92
CA THR A 104 9.13 -13.26 12.55
C THR A 104 9.18 -11.97 13.34
N GLN A 105 8.61 -10.88 12.81
CA GLN A 105 8.64 -9.55 13.40
C GLN A 105 7.53 -8.66 12.79
N PRO A 106 7.11 -7.59 13.47
CA PRO A 106 6.32 -6.54 12.82
C PRO A 106 7.13 -5.83 11.73
N GLU A 107 6.47 -5.55 10.62
CA GLU A 107 7.04 -4.87 9.47
C GLU A 107 6.16 -3.71 9.05
N THR A 108 6.72 -2.50 9.03
CA THR A 108 6.02 -1.29 8.56
C THR A 108 6.46 -0.96 7.15
N ASN A 109 5.51 -1.04 6.21
CA ASN A 109 5.73 -0.75 4.80
C ASN A 109 5.09 0.58 4.41
N TYR A 110 5.80 1.36 3.59
CA TYR A 110 5.21 2.52 2.93
C TYR A 110 4.43 2.06 1.70
N MET A 111 3.12 2.23 1.75
CA MET A 111 2.21 1.77 0.70
C MET A 111 2.03 2.78 -0.43
N GLY A 112 2.47 4.02 -0.21
CA GLY A 112 2.32 5.10 -1.17
C GLY A 112 1.62 6.32 -0.60
N ARG A 113 1.08 7.16 -1.48
CA ARG A 113 0.43 8.42 -1.09
C ARG A 113 -0.76 8.78 -1.95
N LEU A 114 -1.65 9.59 -1.39
CA LEU A 114 -2.68 10.32 -2.12
C LEU A 114 -2.18 11.73 -2.42
N LEU A 115 -2.30 12.16 -3.66
CA LEU A 115 -1.99 13.51 -4.12
C LEU A 115 -3.26 14.21 -4.61
N PRO A 116 -3.58 15.43 -4.15
CA PRO A 116 -4.60 16.25 -4.78
C PRO A 116 -4.21 16.55 -6.23
N LEU A 117 -5.14 16.43 -7.18
CA LEU A 117 -4.87 16.72 -8.59
C LEU A 117 -4.44 18.18 -8.83
N THR A 118 -4.82 19.09 -7.93
CA THR A 118 -4.36 20.49 -7.95
C THR A 118 -2.85 20.64 -7.79
N ALA A 119 -2.17 19.62 -7.25
CA ALA A 119 -0.73 19.59 -7.03
C ALA A 119 0.08 18.92 -8.16
N VAL A 120 -0.59 18.38 -9.19
CA VAL A 120 0.07 17.69 -10.32
C VAL A 120 -0.35 18.26 -11.66
N SER A 121 0.54 18.20 -12.64
CA SER A 121 0.16 18.43 -14.05
C SER A 121 -0.75 17.29 -14.50
N GLN A 122 -1.74 17.58 -15.36
CA GLN A 122 -2.76 16.61 -15.76
C GLN A 122 -2.13 15.25 -16.16
N PRO A 123 -2.39 14.18 -15.39
CA PRO A 123 -1.76 12.89 -15.66
C PRO A 123 -2.33 12.31 -16.96
N THR A 124 -1.46 11.79 -17.82
CA THR A 124 -1.87 11.22 -19.11
C THR A 124 -2.30 9.76 -18.91
N PRO A 125 -3.53 9.37 -19.28
CA PRO A 125 -3.96 7.99 -19.20
C PRO A 125 -3.12 7.07 -20.10
N ILE A 126 -2.67 5.94 -19.56
CA ILE A 126 -2.02 4.87 -20.34
C ILE A 126 -2.95 3.65 -20.51
N ALA A 127 -3.83 3.41 -19.54
CA ALA A 127 -4.87 2.39 -19.62
C ALA A 127 -6.10 2.76 -18.77
N GLN A 128 -7.27 2.28 -19.17
CA GLN A 128 -8.54 2.48 -18.46
C GLN A 128 -9.07 1.14 -17.96
N PHE A 129 -9.48 1.11 -16.69
CA PHE A 129 -10.04 -0.06 -16.02
C PHE A 129 -11.18 0.40 -15.11
N ASP A 130 -12.45 0.34 -15.47
CA ASP A 130 -13.51 0.74 -14.54
C ASP A 130 -13.38 0.08 -13.13
N PRO A 131 -13.24 0.83 -12.02
CA PRO A 131 -13.46 2.27 -11.84
C PRO A 131 -12.20 3.15 -11.73
N TYR A 132 -11.03 2.68 -12.14
CA TYR A 132 -9.76 3.40 -12.18
C TYR A 132 -9.24 3.72 -13.59
N THR A 133 -8.34 4.70 -13.67
CA THR A 133 -7.50 4.94 -14.84
C THR A 133 -6.05 4.82 -14.39
N LEU A 134 -5.28 4.00 -15.10
CA LEU A 134 -3.83 3.91 -14.90
C LEU A 134 -3.16 5.01 -15.70
N THR A 135 -2.29 5.77 -15.04
CA THR A 135 -1.59 6.92 -15.63
C THR A 135 -0.06 6.73 -15.67
N SER A 136 0.47 5.87 -14.79
CA SER A 136 1.87 5.46 -14.81
C SER A 136 2.02 4.09 -14.16
N ALA A 137 2.97 3.30 -14.66
CA ALA A 137 3.36 2.03 -14.06
C ALA A 137 4.83 1.74 -14.34
N ALA A 138 5.56 1.38 -13.29
CA ALA A 138 6.96 1.02 -13.36
C ALA A 138 7.27 -0.15 -12.42
N ALA A 139 8.23 -0.98 -12.82
CA ALA A 139 8.70 -2.10 -12.03
C ALA A 139 10.21 -2.29 -12.15
N ALA A 140 10.85 -2.58 -11.03
CA ALA A 140 12.27 -2.90 -10.96
C ALA A 140 12.51 -4.10 -10.05
N ALA A 141 13.43 -4.99 -10.46
CA ALA A 141 13.84 -6.17 -9.71
C ALA A 141 15.28 -6.05 -9.22
N CYS A 142 15.50 -6.31 -7.94
CA CYS A 142 16.82 -6.53 -7.35
C CYS A 142 16.72 -7.40 -6.11
N ASN A 143 17.70 -8.29 -5.93
CA ASN A 143 17.85 -9.14 -4.73
C ASN A 143 16.53 -9.83 -4.32
N GLY A 144 15.89 -10.52 -5.27
CA GLY A 144 14.68 -11.29 -4.99
C GLY A 144 13.44 -10.44 -4.73
N VAL A 145 13.53 -9.13 -4.96
CA VAL A 145 12.45 -8.19 -4.70
C VAL A 145 12.10 -7.43 -5.97
N VAL A 146 10.82 -7.46 -6.33
CA VAL A 146 10.25 -6.58 -7.36
C VAL A 146 9.55 -5.41 -6.66
N THR A 147 10.07 -4.21 -6.86
CA THR A 147 9.39 -2.97 -6.46
C THR A 147 8.47 -2.51 -7.59
N VAL A 148 7.20 -2.29 -7.27
CA VAL A 148 6.18 -1.81 -8.19
C VAL A 148 5.73 -0.43 -7.75
N GLN A 149 5.63 0.49 -8.72
CA GLN A 149 5.10 1.84 -8.53
C GLN A 149 4.03 2.09 -9.60
N THR A 150 2.85 2.49 -9.17
CA THR A 150 1.71 2.74 -10.08
C THR A 150 0.96 3.99 -9.67
N GLU A 151 0.38 4.68 -10.67
CA GLU A 151 -0.41 5.89 -10.46
C GLU A 151 -1.83 5.69 -11.00
N TRP A 152 -2.80 5.73 -10.10
CA TRP A 152 -4.20 5.46 -10.39
C TRP A 152 -5.07 6.67 -10.12
N LEU A 153 -5.94 6.99 -11.09
CA LEU A 153 -6.96 8.01 -10.95
C LEU A 153 -8.34 7.32 -10.77
N PRO A 154 -9.03 7.51 -9.64
CA PRO A 154 -10.42 7.10 -9.48
C PRO A 154 -11.32 7.77 -10.52
N ARG A 155 -12.32 7.05 -11.04
CA ARG A 155 -13.30 7.59 -12.00
C ARG A 155 -14.64 7.92 -11.35
N SER A 156 -14.87 7.45 -10.13
CA SER A 156 -16.04 7.76 -9.31
C SER A 156 -15.61 7.93 -7.84
N ALA A 157 -16.47 8.54 -7.03
CA ALA A 157 -16.32 8.56 -5.57
C ALA A 157 -16.83 7.26 -4.91
N ASP A 158 -17.77 6.57 -5.57
CA ASP A 158 -18.43 5.37 -5.07
C ASP A 158 -17.81 4.12 -5.69
N ILE A 159 -16.57 3.82 -5.30
CA ILE A 159 -15.88 2.60 -5.73
C ILE A 159 -16.26 1.44 -4.79
N PRO A 160 -16.74 0.29 -5.30
CA PRO A 160 -17.08 -0.85 -4.46
C PRO A 160 -15.88 -1.34 -3.64
N ASP A 161 -16.11 -1.71 -2.38
CA ASP A 161 -15.05 -2.23 -1.51
C ASP A 161 -14.45 -3.55 -2.00
N THR A 162 -15.14 -4.25 -2.90
CA THR A 162 -14.66 -5.45 -3.58
C THR A 162 -13.61 -5.17 -4.67
N THR A 163 -13.43 -3.91 -5.06
CA THR A 163 -12.49 -3.52 -6.12
C THR A 163 -11.06 -3.71 -5.66
N SER A 164 -10.30 -4.55 -6.36
CA SER A 164 -8.89 -4.82 -6.09
C SER A 164 -8.03 -4.69 -7.34
N LEU A 165 -6.75 -4.37 -7.12
CA LEU A 165 -5.73 -4.44 -8.15
C LEU A 165 -5.15 -5.86 -8.14
N PHE A 166 -5.01 -6.48 -9.31
CA PHE A 166 -4.13 -7.64 -9.45
C PHE A 166 -2.76 -7.16 -9.92
N VAL A 167 -1.71 -7.65 -9.27
CA VAL A 167 -0.32 -7.25 -9.47
C VAL A 167 0.51 -8.52 -9.54
N GLN A 168 0.74 -8.99 -10.76
CA GLN A 168 1.31 -10.31 -11.03
C GLN A 168 2.69 -10.18 -11.66
N VAL A 169 3.69 -10.81 -11.06
CA VAL A 169 5.06 -10.88 -11.59
C VAL A 169 5.20 -12.18 -12.38
N LEU A 170 5.56 -12.05 -13.65
CA LEU A 170 5.70 -13.16 -14.59
C LEU A 170 7.17 -13.37 -14.99
N GLY A 171 7.51 -14.63 -15.25
CA GLY A 171 8.77 -15.02 -15.87
C GLY A 171 8.74 -14.91 -17.40
N ALA A 172 9.88 -15.18 -18.03
CA ALA A 172 10.04 -15.10 -19.49
C ALA A 172 9.12 -16.06 -20.26
N ASP A 173 8.75 -17.18 -19.64
CA ASP A 173 7.82 -18.19 -20.17
C ASP A 173 6.34 -17.82 -19.94
N GLY A 174 6.06 -16.66 -19.32
CA GLY A 174 4.72 -16.23 -18.96
C GLY A 174 4.18 -16.88 -17.67
N ARG A 175 4.97 -17.70 -16.97
CA ARG A 175 4.57 -18.32 -15.70
C ARG A 175 4.48 -17.26 -14.61
N LEU A 176 3.42 -17.35 -13.79
CA LEU A 176 3.30 -16.56 -12.57
C LEU A 176 4.39 -16.95 -11.56
N LEU A 177 5.18 -15.97 -11.14
CA LEU A 177 6.23 -16.13 -10.14
C LEU A 177 5.74 -15.73 -8.75
N ALA A 178 5.07 -14.59 -8.68
CA ALA A 178 4.55 -14.03 -7.45
C ALA A 178 3.42 -13.03 -7.75
N GLN A 179 2.66 -12.67 -6.71
CA GLN A 179 1.59 -11.69 -6.81
C GLN A 179 1.50 -10.85 -5.53
N ALA A 180 0.96 -9.65 -5.66
CA ALA A 180 0.68 -8.75 -4.55
C ALA A 180 -0.66 -8.06 -4.76
N ASP A 181 -1.71 -8.87 -4.89
CA ASP A 181 -3.07 -8.41 -5.14
C ASP A 181 -3.67 -7.72 -3.92
N GLY A 182 -4.64 -6.83 -4.16
CA GLY A 182 -5.38 -6.13 -3.11
C GLY A 182 -5.75 -4.70 -3.50
N PRO A 183 -6.50 -3.99 -2.66
CA PRO A 183 -6.96 -2.65 -2.98
C PRO A 183 -5.78 -1.67 -3.12
N PRO A 184 -5.95 -0.54 -3.81
CA PRO A 184 -4.93 0.50 -3.90
C PRO A 184 -4.44 0.94 -2.52
N LEU A 185 -3.15 1.22 -2.39
CA LEU A 185 -2.46 1.61 -1.15
C LEU A 185 -2.63 0.61 0.01
N GLY A 186 -3.12 -0.62 -0.26
CA GLY A 186 -3.47 -1.60 0.77
C GLY A 186 -4.69 -1.24 1.61
N ILE A 187 -5.50 -0.25 1.18
CA ILE A 187 -6.65 0.26 1.92
C ILE A 187 -7.91 0.15 1.06
N ARG A 188 -8.99 -0.42 1.63
CA ARG A 188 -10.24 -0.58 0.88
C ARG A 188 -10.80 0.76 0.38
N PRO A 189 -11.43 0.79 -0.81
CA PRO A 189 -11.93 2.01 -1.43
C PRO A 189 -12.77 2.93 -0.52
N SER A 190 -13.68 2.40 0.29
CA SER A 190 -14.52 3.19 1.19
C SER A 190 -13.75 3.94 2.26
N LEU A 191 -12.62 3.39 2.72
CA LEU A 191 -11.72 4.06 3.66
C LEU A 191 -10.86 5.09 2.94
N LEU A 192 -10.30 4.76 1.76
CA LEU A 192 -9.57 5.76 0.98
C LEU A 192 -10.43 6.98 0.67
N ALA A 193 -11.72 6.76 0.36
CA ALA A 193 -12.69 7.80 -0.01
C ALA A 193 -12.16 8.73 -1.11
N ALA A 194 -11.30 8.20 -1.97
CA ALA A 194 -10.64 8.96 -3.02
C ALA A 194 -11.63 9.23 -4.16
N THR A 195 -11.84 10.51 -4.46
CA THR A 195 -12.65 10.96 -5.58
C THR A 195 -11.77 11.13 -6.83
N PRO A 196 -12.35 11.45 -8.00
CA PRO A 196 -11.58 11.79 -9.20
C PRO A 196 -10.68 13.03 -9.08
N GLU A 197 -10.66 13.70 -7.93
CA GLU A 197 -9.75 14.82 -7.63
C GLU A 197 -8.43 14.34 -6.97
N TRP A 198 -8.26 13.03 -6.77
CA TRP A 198 -7.12 12.45 -6.08
C TRP A 198 -6.36 11.46 -6.96
N LEU A 199 -5.05 11.63 -7.05
CA LEU A 199 -4.16 10.66 -7.67
C LEU A 199 -3.59 9.72 -6.60
N LEU A 200 -3.74 8.41 -6.80
CA LEU A 200 -3.23 7.37 -5.91
C LEU A 200 -1.88 6.88 -6.41
N LEU A 201 -0.81 7.18 -5.69
CA LEU A 201 0.54 6.66 -5.97
C LEU A 201 0.74 5.40 -5.15
N ASP A 202 0.43 4.25 -5.72
CA ASP A 202 0.50 2.93 -5.09
C ASP A 202 1.90 2.33 -5.25
N ARG A 203 2.47 1.87 -4.13
CA ARG A 203 3.77 1.20 -4.05
C ARG A 203 3.59 -0.20 -3.47
N ARG A 204 4.17 -1.19 -4.13
CA ARG A 204 4.20 -2.57 -3.67
C ARG A 204 5.59 -3.15 -3.74
N THR A 205 5.81 -4.13 -2.87
CA THR A 205 7.01 -4.95 -2.84
C THR A 205 6.55 -6.39 -3.03
N VAL A 206 7.09 -7.08 -4.04
CA VAL A 206 6.75 -8.47 -4.33
C VAL A 206 8.00 -9.31 -4.18
N MET A 207 7.98 -10.26 -3.25
CA MET A 207 9.07 -11.21 -3.06
C MET A 207 9.00 -12.28 -4.14
N VAL A 208 10.11 -12.53 -4.82
CA VAL A 208 10.26 -13.56 -5.85
C VAL A 208 11.37 -14.49 -5.40
N ASP A 209 11.14 -15.80 -5.51
CA ASP A 209 12.15 -16.80 -5.21
C ASP A 209 13.33 -16.69 -6.19
N GLU A 210 14.51 -16.32 -5.68
CA GLU A 210 15.71 -16.03 -6.46
C GLU A 210 16.27 -17.26 -7.17
N GLU A 211 16.06 -18.47 -6.64
CA GLU A 211 16.82 -19.64 -7.06
C GLU A 211 16.46 -20.14 -8.47
N THR A 212 15.28 -19.78 -9.01
CA THR A 212 14.79 -20.41 -10.25
C THR A 212 14.06 -19.50 -11.25
N ALA A 213 13.79 -18.23 -10.93
CA ALA A 213 12.96 -17.41 -11.80
C ALA A 213 13.43 -15.96 -11.95
N VAL A 214 13.71 -15.56 -13.20
CA VAL A 214 13.99 -14.17 -13.55
C VAL A 214 12.65 -13.46 -13.82
N PRO A 215 12.25 -12.46 -13.02
CA PRO A 215 11.06 -11.68 -13.27
C PRO A 215 11.26 -10.80 -14.52
N THR A 216 10.37 -10.89 -15.50
CA THR A 216 10.49 -10.15 -16.77
C THR A 216 9.34 -9.19 -17.01
N THR A 217 8.13 -9.55 -16.57
CA THR A 217 6.92 -8.81 -16.91
C THR A 217 6.06 -8.64 -15.68
N LEU A 218 5.63 -7.41 -15.42
CA LEU A 218 4.56 -7.11 -14.49
C LEU A 218 3.25 -7.03 -15.26
N LEU A 219 2.24 -7.74 -14.78
CA LEU A 219 0.87 -7.73 -15.29
C LEU A 219 -0.04 -7.04 -14.27
N LEU A 220 -0.73 -5.99 -14.70
CA LEU A 220 -1.55 -5.12 -13.85
C LEU A 220 -2.98 -5.06 -14.36
N GLY A 221 -3.95 -5.02 -13.45
CA GLY A 221 -5.31 -4.65 -13.79
C GLY A 221 -6.22 -4.59 -12.58
N VAL A 222 -7.52 -4.49 -12.83
CA VAL A 222 -8.56 -4.34 -11.82
C VAL A 222 -9.52 -5.52 -11.89
N TYR A 223 -9.97 -5.99 -10.73
CA TYR A 223 -10.95 -7.06 -10.61
C TYR A 223 -11.83 -6.86 -9.37
N ASP A 224 -12.99 -7.49 -9.36
CA ASP A 224 -13.81 -7.64 -8.16
C ASP A 224 -13.35 -8.89 -7.40
N PHE A 225 -12.88 -8.76 -6.15
CA PHE A 225 -12.38 -9.91 -5.40
C PHE A 225 -13.47 -10.86 -4.91
N ALA A 226 -14.72 -10.40 -4.83
CA ALA A 226 -15.84 -11.24 -4.41
C ALA A 226 -16.30 -12.16 -5.54
N THR A 227 -16.26 -11.70 -6.79
CA THR A 227 -16.64 -12.51 -7.97
C THR A 227 -15.44 -13.15 -8.67
N GLY A 228 -14.25 -12.56 -8.53
CA GLY A 228 -13.04 -12.92 -9.29
C GLY A 228 -13.01 -12.39 -10.72
N GLU A 229 -14.02 -11.60 -11.13
CA GLU A 229 -14.12 -11.09 -12.50
C GLU A 229 -13.19 -9.90 -12.73
N ARG A 230 -12.40 -9.96 -13.81
CA ARG A 230 -11.57 -8.84 -14.25
C ARG A 230 -12.41 -7.80 -14.97
N THR A 231 -12.17 -6.54 -14.64
CA THR A 231 -12.75 -5.41 -15.37
C THR A 231 -12.22 -5.38 -16.80
N LEU A 232 -13.07 -5.12 -17.80
CA LEU A 232 -12.63 -4.80 -19.16
C LEU A 232 -11.65 -3.63 -19.17
N ALA A 233 -10.57 -3.78 -19.94
CA ALA A 233 -9.51 -2.77 -19.98
C ALA A 233 -9.20 -2.31 -21.40
N THR A 234 -8.91 -1.03 -21.56
CA THR A 234 -8.50 -0.42 -22.84
C THR A 234 -7.24 0.42 -22.69
N ASP A 235 -6.49 0.58 -23.76
CA ASP A 235 -5.35 1.50 -23.83
C ASP A 235 -5.80 2.97 -23.99
N GLY A 236 -4.83 3.89 -24.05
CA GLY A 236 -5.10 5.32 -24.28
C GLY A 236 -5.81 5.66 -25.60
N ASN A 237 -5.86 4.72 -26.55
CA ASN A 237 -6.57 4.86 -27.83
C ASN A 237 -7.93 4.15 -27.82
N GLY A 238 -8.35 3.57 -26.70
CA GLY A 238 -9.60 2.82 -26.56
C GLY A 238 -9.54 1.39 -27.12
N GLN A 239 -8.36 0.87 -27.46
CA GLN A 239 -8.21 -0.51 -27.92
C GLN A 239 -8.23 -1.47 -26.72
N PRO A 240 -8.98 -2.59 -26.79
CA PRO A 240 -8.98 -3.59 -25.72
C PRO A 240 -7.57 -4.12 -25.42
N LEU A 241 -7.25 -4.21 -24.13
CA LEU A 241 -6.00 -4.81 -23.67
C LEU A 241 -6.13 -6.34 -23.58
N PRO A 242 -5.11 -7.10 -24.02
CA PRO A 242 -5.06 -8.55 -23.79
C PRO A 242 -5.19 -8.87 -22.30
N ASP A 243 -5.92 -9.94 -21.98
CA ASP A 243 -6.17 -10.42 -20.61
C ASP A 243 -6.82 -9.39 -19.67
N ASN A 244 -7.37 -8.31 -20.23
CA ASN A 244 -7.80 -7.11 -19.51
C ASN A 244 -6.69 -6.55 -18.59
N ALA A 245 -5.45 -6.50 -19.09
CA ALA A 245 -4.30 -6.19 -18.28
C ALA A 245 -3.28 -5.29 -19.00
N TRP A 246 -2.69 -4.37 -18.25
CA TRP A 246 -1.54 -3.61 -18.68
C TRP A 246 -0.25 -4.38 -18.39
N ARG A 247 0.66 -4.42 -19.37
CA ARG A 247 1.94 -5.14 -19.27
C ARG A 247 3.09 -4.15 -19.17
N VAL A 248 3.93 -4.33 -18.17
CA VAL A 248 5.10 -3.47 -17.91
C VAL A 248 6.35 -4.34 -17.89
N PRO A 249 7.40 -4.01 -18.66
CA PRO A 249 8.68 -4.70 -18.54
C PRO A 249 9.30 -4.42 -17.18
N ILE A 250 9.84 -5.45 -16.54
CA ILE A 250 10.56 -5.32 -15.28
C ILE A 250 12.02 -5.02 -15.58
N SER A 251 12.49 -3.88 -15.10
CA SER A 251 13.89 -3.45 -15.24
C SER A 251 14.76 -3.99 -14.11
N ALA A 252 16.08 -4.05 -14.29
CA ALA A 252 17.00 -4.28 -13.17
C ALA A 252 17.16 -2.98 -12.36
N CYS A 253 17.39 -3.08 -11.05
CA CYS A 253 17.83 -1.92 -10.28
C CYS A 253 19.23 -1.47 -10.75
N TYR A 254 19.43 -0.16 -10.91
CA TYR A 254 20.73 0.45 -11.25
C TYR A 254 21.52 0.80 -9.99
#